data_AF-A0A1V4KLJ9-F1
#
_entry.id   AF-A0A1V4KLJ9-F1
#
_cell.length_a   1.000
_cell.length_b   1.000
_cell.length_c   1.000
_cell.angle_alpha   90.00
_cell.angle_beta   90.00
_cell.angle_gamma   90.00
#
_symmetry.space_group_name_H-M   'P 1'
#
loop_
_entity.id
_entity.type
_entity.pdbx_description
1 polymer ?
#
loop_
_entity_poly.entity_id
_entity_poly.type
_entity_poly.pdbx_seq_one_letter_code
_entity_poly.pdbx_strand_id
1 'polypeptide(L)'
;MANFAYVKMEAGIDDMFNFQTFANSMLCLFQITTSAGWDGLLSPILNTGPPYCDPNLNGTIGECGKPAIGIIYFVSYIIISFLIVVNMYIAVILENFNVATEESTEPLGEDDFDIFYEIWEKFDPEATQFITFSALSDFADALAEPLRVPKPNKVELIAMDLPMVSGDRIHCLDILFAFTKRVLGDSGEMDALKVQMEEKFMAANPSKNSYEPISTTLRHRQEEASATVIQRAYRSHLLLRCVKQASYLHHHRTCSIDTLRDAAPEKEGLIASMMGKKYDKSPDKSDTLSSVSVPPSYDSVTRASSGNLMVENEEITGNQQSSDAK
;
A
#
# COMPACT_ATOMS: atom_id res chain seq x y z
N MET A 1 -41.08 -44.84 15.94
CA MET A 1 -41.19 -45.74 17.09
C MET A 1 -42.64 -46.05 17.46
N ALA A 2 -43.33 -45.23 18.27
CA ALA A 2 -44.64 -45.60 18.85
C ALA A 2 -45.74 -46.02 17.84
N ASN A 3 -45.70 -45.51 16.61
CA ASN A 3 -46.69 -45.82 15.58
C ASN A 3 -46.32 -46.99 14.66
N PHE A 4 -45.04 -47.35 14.55
CA PHE A 4 -44.53 -48.25 13.50
C PHE A 4 -43.67 -49.41 14.02
N ALA A 5 -43.45 -49.51 15.33
CA ALA A 5 -42.56 -50.51 15.93
C ALA A 5 -42.97 -51.97 15.65
N TYR A 6 -44.28 -52.23 15.50
CA TYR A 6 -44.82 -53.59 15.33
C TYR A 6 -45.26 -53.89 13.89
N VAL A 7 -44.94 -53.01 12.94
CA VAL A 7 -45.29 -53.26 11.52
C VAL A 7 -44.55 -54.49 11.04
N LYS A 8 -45.25 -55.33 10.27
CA LYS A 8 -44.68 -56.53 9.67
C LYS A 8 -43.38 -56.23 8.92
N MET A 9 -42.38 -57.08 9.13
CA MET A 9 -41.08 -56.98 8.48
C MET A 9 -41.20 -57.48 7.04
N GLU A 10 -41.17 -56.54 6.10
CA GLU A 10 -41.33 -56.79 4.67
C GLU A 10 -40.64 -55.66 3.89
N ALA A 11 -40.26 -55.93 2.64
CA ALA A 11 -39.64 -54.96 1.74
C ALA A 11 -38.39 -54.29 2.36
N GLY A 12 -38.50 -53.03 2.80
CA GLY A 12 -37.41 -52.27 3.41
C GLY A 12 -37.35 -52.33 4.94
N ILE A 13 -38.30 -53.01 5.61
CA ILE A 13 -38.28 -53.20 7.06
C ILE A 13 -37.69 -54.58 7.40
N ASP A 14 -36.49 -54.60 7.97
CA ASP A 14 -35.76 -55.81 8.38
C ASP A 14 -35.22 -55.72 9.82
N ASP A 15 -34.41 -56.69 10.26
CA ASP A 15 -33.86 -56.76 11.62
C ASP A 15 -32.94 -55.57 11.99
N MET A 16 -32.37 -54.89 11.00
CA MET A 16 -31.48 -53.75 11.17
C MET A 16 -32.19 -52.40 10.90
N PHE A 17 -32.99 -52.32 9.84
CA PHE A 17 -33.77 -51.18 9.40
C PHE A 17 -35.23 -51.31 9.82
N ASN A 18 -35.52 -51.00 11.09
CA ASN A 18 -36.88 -51.01 11.63
C ASN A 18 -37.12 -49.87 12.64
N PHE A 19 -38.37 -49.75 13.08
CA PHE A 19 -38.79 -48.72 14.03
C PHE A 19 -38.98 -49.24 15.47
N GLN A 20 -38.39 -50.40 15.81
CA GLN A 20 -38.55 -51.04 17.12
C GLN A 20 -37.75 -50.32 18.21
N THR A 21 -36.51 -49.94 17.90
CA THR A 21 -35.62 -49.21 18.82
C THR A 21 -35.36 -47.79 18.34
N PHE A 22 -34.86 -46.94 19.24
CA PHE A 22 -34.46 -45.56 18.90
C PHE A 22 -33.34 -45.54 17.87
N ALA A 23 -32.31 -46.36 18.06
CA ALA A 23 -31.16 -46.43 17.16
C ALA A 23 -31.57 -46.89 15.75
N ASN A 24 -32.35 -47.97 15.63
CA ASN A 24 -32.81 -48.47 14.33
C ASN A 24 -33.73 -47.45 13.63
N SER A 25 -34.58 -46.76 14.40
CA SER A 25 -35.42 -45.67 13.87
C SER A 25 -34.56 -44.53 13.33
N MET A 26 -33.48 -44.18 14.01
CA MET A 26 -32.56 -43.12 13.57
C MET A 26 -31.80 -43.52 12.31
N LEU A 27 -31.40 -44.79 12.17
CA LEU A 27 -30.79 -45.32 10.95
C LEU A 27 -31.74 -45.24 9.75
N CYS A 28 -33.01 -45.61 9.94
CA CYS A 28 -34.03 -45.47 8.90
C CYS A 28 -34.22 -44.00 8.49
N LEU A 29 -34.27 -43.08 9.45
CA LEU A 29 -34.41 -41.64 9.17
C LEU A 29 -33.18 -41.04 8.49
N PHE A 30 -31.98 -41.47 8.87
CA PHE A 30 -30.75 -41.11 8.19
C PHE A 30 -30.77 -41.56 6.73
N GLN A 31 -31.21 -42.79 6.46
CA GLN A 31 -31.39 -43.29 5.09
C GLN A 31 -32.39 -42.45 4.30
N ILE A 32 -33.57 -42.16 4.87
CA ILE A 32 -34.62 -41.34 4.22
C ILE A 32 -34.15 -39.88 4.00
N THR A 33 -33.25 -39.35 4.82
CA THR A 33 -32.68 -37.99 4.64
C THR A 33 -32.00 -37.84 3.28
N THR A 34 -31.44 -38.94 2.74
CA THR A 34 -30.83 -38.99 1.40
C THR A 34 -31.85 -39.29 0.29
N SER A 35 -33.15 -39.36 0.61
CA SER A 35 -34.25 -39.80 -0.25
C SER A 35 -34.12 -41.23 -0.80
N ALA A 36 -33.26 -42.05 -0.21
CA ALA A 36 -33.06 -43.45 -0.62
C ALA A 36 -33.99 -44.40 0.17
N GLY A 37 -34.60 -45.38 -0.52
CA GLY A 37 -35.31 -46.51 0.09
C GLY A 37 -36.52 -46.17 0.98
N TRP A 38 -37.03 -44.93 0.91
CA TRP A 38 -38.19 -44.51 1.70
C TRP A 38 -39.48 -45.23 1.25
N ASP A 39 -39.56 -45.60 -0.03
CA ASP A 39 -40.64 -46.37 -0.62
C ASP A 39 -40.70 -47.79 -0.05
N GLY A 40 -39.54 -48.43 0.10
CA GLY A 40 -39.40 -49.74 0.73
C GLY A 40 -39.79 -49.74 2.22
N LEU A 41 -39.51 -48.64 2.94
CA LEU A 41 -39.92 -48.45 4.34
C LEU A 41 -41.42 -48.10 4.47
N LEU A 42 -41.99 -47.39 3.50
CA LEU A 42 -43.40 -47.00 3.51
C LEU A 42 -44.31 -48.18 3.12
N SER A 43 -43.89 -49.04 2.19
CA SER A 43 -44.73 -50.12 1.65
C SER A 43 -45.39 -51.00 2.72
N PRO A 44 -44.67 -51.55 3.73
CA PRO A 44 -45.29 -52.36 4.79
C PRO A 44 -46.24 -51.56 5.69
N ILE A 45 -46.02 -50.25 5.83
CA ILE A 45 -46.85 -49.35 6.65
C ILE A 45 -48.21 -49.06 5.98
N LEU A 46 -48.32 -49.30 4.67
CA LEU A 46 -49.57 -49.18 3.91
C LEU A 46 -50.48 -50.41 4.03
N ASN A 47 -49.97 -51.53 4.57
CA ASN A 47 -50.75 -52.77 4.71
C ASN A 47 -51.75 -52.68 5.88
N THR A 48 -53.04 -52.88 5.61
CA THR A 48 -54.13 -52.72 6.60
C THR A 48 -54.94 -53.97 6.92
N GLY A 49 -54.78 -55.06 6.16
CA GLY A 49 -55.45 -56.32 6.48
C GLY A 49 -54.85 -57.57 5.82
N PRO A 50 -55.42 -58.75 6.12
CA PRO A 50 -54.97 -60.03 5.55
C PRO A 50 -55.14 -60.07 4.02
N PRO A 51 -54.26 -60.76 3.26
CA PRO A 51 -53.15 -61.60 3.70
C PRO A 51 -51.85 -60.84 4.03
N TYR A 52 -51.83 -59.52 3.88
CA TYR A 52 -50.62 -58.71 3.97
C TYR A 52 -50.19 -58.43 5.41
N CYS A 53 -51.14 -58.24 6.33
CA CYS A 53 -50.86 -58.12 7.77
C CYS A 53 -51.96 -58.82 8.60
N ASP A 54 -51.61 -59.30 9.79
CA ASP A 54 -52.55 -59.84 10.76
C ASP A 54 -52.91 -58.81 11.86
N PRO A 55 -54.18 -58.38 11.96
CA PRO A 55 -54.59 -57.43 12.99
C PRO A 55 -54.59 -58.03 14.41
N ASN A 56 -54.52 -59.36 14.57
CA ASN A 56 -54.66 -60.04 15.87
C ASN A 56 -53.60 -61.13 16.11
N LEU A 57 -52.34 -60.89 15.70
CA LEU A 57 -51.25 -61.86 15.83
C LEU A 57 -51.07 -62.45 17.24
N ASN A 58 -51.17 -61.61 18.29
CA ASN A 58 -51.04 -62.00 19.70
C ASN A 58 -52.27 -61.62 20.55
N GLY A 59 -53.45 -61.55 19.92
CA GLY A 59 -54.73 -61.23 20.60
C GLY A 59 -54.88 -59.81 21.18
N THR A 60 -53.82 -59.01 21.21
CA THR A 60 -53.80 -57.62 21.74
C THR A 60 -52.97 -56.64 20.91
N ILE A 61 -52.00 -57.12 20.12
CA ILE A 61 -51.11 -56.32 19.27
C ILE A 61 -51.20 -56.87 17.85
N GLY A 62 -51.59 -56.01 16.90
CA GLY A 62 -51.59 -56.31 15.47
C GLY A 62 -50.35 -55.75 14.77
N GLU A 63 -49.97 -56.38 13.66
CA GLU A 63 -48.81 -55.98 12.84
C GLU A 63 -49.17 -55.05 11.66
N CYS A 64 -50.44 -54.64 11.58
CA CYS A 64 -50.93 -53.80 10.50
C CYS A 64 -50.48 -52.34 10.64
N GLY A 65 -50.10 -51.76 9.52
CA GLY A 65 -49.71 -50.36 9.42
C GLY A 65 -50.90 -49.40 9.47
N LYS A 66 -50.59 -48.11 9.51
CA LYS A 66 -51.58 -47.02 9.50
C LYS A 66 -51.32 -46.11 8.30
N PRO A 67 -51.95 -46.35 7.14
CA PRO A 67 -51.58 -45.69 5.88
C PRO A 67 -51.60 -44.17 5.95
N ALA A 68 -52.66 -43.58 6.51
CA ALA A 68 -52.80 -42.13 6.61
C ALA A 68 -51.66 -41.49 7.43
N ILE A 69 -51.31 -42.11 8.57
CA ILE A 69 -50.24 -41.62 9.45
C ILE A 69 -48.87 -41.87 8.80
N GLY A 70 -48.70 -43.01 8.14
CA GLY A 70 -47.48 -43.35 7.40
C GLY A 70 -47.19 -42.37 6.28
N ILE A 71 -48.16 -42.11 5.40
CA ILE A 71 -48.01 -41.17 4.27
C ILE A 71 -47.66 -39.78 4.79
N ILE A 72 -48.41 -39.25 5.77
CA ILE A 72 -48.15 -37.92 6.33
C ILE A 72 -46.74 -37.86 6.93
N TYR A 73 -46.34 -38.87 7.70
CA TYR A 73 -45.02 -38.92 8.32
C TYR A 73 -43.88 -38.91 7.29
N PHE A 74 -43.89 -39.83 6.33
CA PHE A 74 -42.81 -39.95 5.34
C PHE A 74 -42.76 -38.74 4.40
N VAL A 75 -43.91 -38.29 3.90
CA VAL A 75 -43.95 -37.13 2.98
C VAL A 75 -43.53 -35.85 3.69
N SER A 76 -44.03 -35.58 4.90
CA SER A 76 -43.61 -34.39 5.66
C SER A 76 -42.13 -34.45 6.02
N TYR A 77 -41.62 -35.62 6.42
CA TYR A 77 -40.21 -35.80 6.73
C TYR A 77 -39.32 -35.54 5.52
N ILE A 78 -39.64 -36.10 4.34
CA ILE A 78 -38.88 -35.88 3.11
C ILE A 78 -38.86 -34.40 2.72
N ILE A 79 -39.99 -33.70 2.81
CA ILE A 79 -40.06 -32.27 2.47
C ILE A 79 -39.19 -31.45 3.45
N ILE A 80 -39.32 -31.69 4.76
CA ILE A 80 -38.56 -30.96 5.77
C ILE A 80 -37.06 -31.26 5.65
N SER A 81 -36.68 -32.52 5.50
CA SER A 81 -35.27 -32.91 5.37
C SER A 81 -34.65 -32.34 4.11
N PHE A 82 -35.37 -32.35 2.98
CA PHE A 82 -34.92 -31.74 1.73
C PHE A 82 -34.67 -30.24 1.89
N LEU A 83 -35.61 -29.50 2.50
CA LEU A 83 -35.44 -28.06 2.75
C LEU A 83 -34.22 -27.77 3.65
N ILE A 84 -33.99 -28.58 4.68
CA ILE A 84 -32.83 -28.41 5.58
C ILE A 84 -31.53 -28.67 4.82
N VAL A 85 -31.43 -29.79 4.08
CA VAL A 85 -30.21 -30.16 3.34
C VAL A 85 -29.88 -29.12 2.27
N VAL A 86 -30.88 -28.67 1.51
CA VAL A 86 -30.69 -27.63 0.47
C VAL A 86 -30.26 -26.31 1.08
N ASN A 87 -30.94 -25.85 2.14
CA ASN A 87 -30.60 -24.58 2.77
C ASN A 87 -29.21 -24.61 3.43
N MET A 88 -28.84 -25.73 4.07
CA MET A 88 -27.48 -25.93 4.59
C MET A 88 -26.46 -25.91 3.45
N TYR A 89 -26.73 -26.60 2.34
CA TYR A 89 -25.83 -26.64 1.18
C TYR A 89 -25.62 -25.27 0.55
N ILE A 90 -26.69 -24.48 0.37
CA ILE A 90 -26.60 -23.10 -0.10
C ILE A 90 -25.79 -22.25 0.88
N ALA A 91 -26.01 -22.39 2.18
CA ALA A 91 -25.26 -21.64 3.19
C ALA A 91 -23.76 -21.92 3.13
N VAL A 92 -23.37 -23.20 3.06
CA VAL A 92 -21.95 -23.62 2.95
C VAL A 92 -21.34 -23.10 1.65
N ILE A 93 -22.06 -23.17 0.53
CA ILE A 93 -21.60 -22.62 -0.74
C ILE A 93 -21.40 -21.11 -0.66
N LEU A 94 -22.37 -20.38 -0.10
CA LEU A 94 -22.29 -18.93 0.03
C LEU A 94 -21.16 -18.52 0.96
N GLU A 95 -20.93 -19.25 2.05
CA GLU A 95 -19.80 -19.03 2.95
C GLU A 95 -18.47 -19.24 2.21
N ASN A 96 -18.35 -20.31 1.42
CA ASN A 96 -17.14 -20.55 0.63
C ASN A 96 -16.89 -19.46 -0.43
N PHE A 97 -17.94 -19.02 -1.12
CA PHE A 97 -17.84 -17.89 -2.05
C PHE A 97 -17.52 -16.58 -1.33
N ASN A 98 -18.05 -16.37 -0.13
CA ASN A 98 -17.77 -15.19 0.67
C ASN A 98 -16.29 -15.16 1.09
N VAL A 99 -15.76 -16.29 1.59
CA VAL A 99 -14.33 -16.42 1.94
C VAL A 99 -13.44 -16.18 0.71
N ALA A 100 -13.76 -16.78 -0.44
CA ALA A 100 -13.01 -16.55 -1.67
C ALA A 100 -13.12 -15.10 -2.16
N THR A 101 -14.25 -14.45 -1.92
CA THR A 101 -14.43 -13.03 -2.27
C THR A 101 -13.62 -12.14 -1.34
N GLU A 102 -13.64 -12.38 -0.03
CA GLU A 102 -12.84 -11.66 0.96
C GLU A 102 -11.34 -11.74 0.64
N GLU A 103 -10.83 -12.93 0.32
CA GLU A 103 -9.43 -13.12 -0.12
C GLU A 103 -9.10 -12.36 -1.43
N SER A 104 -10.07 -12.21 -2.33
CA SER A 104 -9.88 -11.47 -3.59
C SER A 104 -10.15 -9.96 -3.50
N THR A 105 -10.77 -9.49 -2.41
CA THR A 105 -11.22 -8.10 -2.25
C THR A 105 -10.40 -7.33 -1.23
N GLU A 106 -9.47 -7.96 -0.52
CA GLU A 106 -8.42 -7.24 0.21
C GLU A 106 -7.60 -6.43 -0.82
N PRO A 107 -7.66 -5.08 -0.76
CA PRO A 107 -7.01 -4.26 -1.77
C PRO A 107 -5.48 -4.30 -1.69
N LEU A 108 -4.94 -4.88 -0.61
CA LEU A 108 -3.53 -5.03 -0.32
C LEU A 108 -3.31 -6.41 0.32
N GLY A 109 -2.52 -7.26 -0.33
CA GLY A 109 -2.09 -8.55 0.21
C GLY A 109 -0.74 -8.47 0.92
N GLU A 110 -0.33 -9.57 1.56
CA GLU A 110 1.01 -9.71 2.16
C GLU A 110 2.12 -9.52 1.10
N ASP A 111 1.91 -10.10 -0.10
CA ASP A 111 2.83 -10.01 -1.24
C ASP A 111 3.13 -8.55 -1.65
N ASP A 112 2.15 -7.63 -1.52
CA ASP A 112 2.34 -6.21 -1.87
C ASP A 112 3.34 -5.53 -0.92
N PHE A 113 3.35 -5.93 0.36
CA PHE A 113 4.28 -5.42 1.36
C PHE A 113 5.69 -5.97 1.14
N ASP A 114 5.82 -7.23 0.74
CA ASP A 114 7.11 -7.82 0.39
C ASP A 114 7.73 -7.13 -0.83
N ILE A 115 6.93 -6.88 -1.87
CA ILE A 115 7.36 -6.13 -3.06
C ILE A 115 7.77 -4.69 -2.68
N PHE A 116 7.04 -4.05 -1.77
CA PHE A 116 7.41 -2.72 -1.25
C PHE A 116 8.81 -2.73 -0.62
N TYR A 117 9.11 -3.70 0.25
CA TYR A 117 10.42 -3.78 0.90
C TYR A 117 11.54 -4.18 -0.07
N GLU A 118 11.27 -5.04 -1.05
CA GLU A 118 12.24 -5.38 -2.11
C GLU A 118 12.65 -4.16 -2.93
N ILE A 119 11.70 -3.25 -3.19
CA ILE A 119 11.97 -2.01 -3.89
C ILE A 119 12.62 -1.00 -2.95
N TRP A 120 12.21 -0.93 -1.68
CA TRP A 120 12.80 -0.07 -0.66
C TRP A 120 14.30 -0.31 -0.51
N GLU A 121 14.74 -1.57 -0.48
CA GLU A 121 16.15 -1.96 -0.37
C GLU A 121 17.02 -1.34 -1.47
N LYS A 122 16.46 -1.09 -2.66
CA LYS A 122 17.17 -0.45 -3.80
C LYS A 122 17.42 1.04 -3.56
N PHE A 123 16.64 1.70 -2.70
CA PHE A 123 16.78 3.12 -2.34
C PHE A 123 17.45 3.33 -0.98
N ASP A 124 17.46 2.33 -0.11
CA ASP A 124 18.10 2.35 1.22
C ASP A 124 18.89 1.05 1.46
N PRO A 125 20.02 0.84 0.73
CA PRO A 125 20.82 -0.40 0.83
C PRO A 125 21.53 -0.56 2.17
N GLU A 126 21.63 0.52 2.95
CA GLU A 126 22.26 0.52 4.29
C GLU A 126 21.23 0.26 5.41
N ALA A 127 19.96 0.00 5.07
CA ALA A 127 18.87 -0.22 6.03
C ALA A 127 18.74 0.90 7.07
N THR A 128 18.97 2.14 6.64
CA THR A 128 18.87 3.33 7.51
C THR A 128 17.43 3.66 7.90
N GLN A 129 16.46 3.09 7.19
CA GLN A 129 15.01 3.34 7.27
C GLN A 129 14.59 4.73 6.77
N PHE A 130 15.48 5.45 6.08
CA PHE A 130 15.22 6.78 5.56
C PHE A 130 15.59 6.90 4.08
N ILE A 131 14.79 7.67 3.35
CA ILE A 131 15.15 8.15 2.00
C ILE A 131 15.06 9.68 1.95
N THR A 132 15.75 10.30 0.99
CA THR A 132 15.64 11.75 0.77
C THR A 132 14.34 12.11 0.04
N PHE A 133 13.80 13.30 0.31
CA PHE A 133 12.61 13.82 -0.38
C PHE A 133 12.77 13.86 -1.90
N SER A 134 13.99 14.10 -2.38
CA SER A 134 14.32 14.07 -3.81
C SER A 134 14.10 12.70 -4.46
N ALA A 135 14.38 11.61 -3.74
CA ALA A 135 14.25 10.24 -4.23
C ALA A 135 12.81 9.70 -4.15
N LEU A 136 11.95 10.31 -3.33
CA LEU A 136 10.57 9.85 -3.10
C LEU A 136 9.75 9.73 -4.40
N SER A 137 9.91 10.68 -5.33
CA SER A 137 9.19 10.68 -6.61
C SER A 137 9.58 9.48 -7.50
N ASP A 138 10.85 9.09 -7.47
CA ASP A 138 11.36 7.94 -8.23
C ASP A 138 10.98 6.64 -7.54
N PHE A 139 11.07 6.58 -6.21
CA PHE A 139 10.62 5.44 -5.40
C PHE A 139 9.15 5.12 -5.63
N ALA A 140 8.28 6.13 -5.53
CA ALA A 140 6.84 5.93 -5.65
C ALA A 140 6.41 5.45 -7.05
N ASP A 141 7.15 5.83 -8.10
CA ASP A 141 6.90 5.38 -9.48
C ASP A 141 7.44 3.96 -9.75
N ALA A 142 8.47 3.53 -9.01
CA ALA A 142 9.11 2.22 -9.14
C ALA A 142 8.31 1.09 -8.47
N LEU A 143 7.45 1.41 -7.50
CA LEU A 143 6.55 0.44 -6.84
C LEU A 143 5.62 -0.28 -7.83
N ALA A 144 5.17 -1.47 -7.46
CA ALA A 144 4.13 -2.19 -8.19
C ALA A 144 2.74 -1.67 -7.83
N GLU A 145 1.76 -1.86 -8.73
CA GLU A 145 0.36 -1.72 -8.33
C GLU A 145 0.07 -2.73 -7.22
N PRO A 146 -0.74 -2.37 -6.21
CA PRO A 146 -1.56 -1.15 -6.07
C PRO A 146 -0.86 0.04 -5.37
N LEU A 147 0.32 -0.14 -4.77
CA LEU A 147 1.02 0.91 -4.01
C LEU A 147 1.74 1.95 -4.90
N ARG A 148 1.85 1.68 -6.20
CA ARG A 148 2.49 2.56 -7.18
C ARG A 148 1.81 3.92 -7.28
N VAL A 149 2.62 4.98 -7.26
CA VAL A 149 2.21 6.34 -7.62
C VAL A 149 2.93 6.78 -8.90
N PRO A 150 2.31 6.62 -10.09
CA PRO A 150 2.97 6.88 -11.35
C PRO A 150 3.26 8.37 -11.55
N LYS A 151 4.36 8.69 -12.25
CA LYS A 151 4.67 10.08 -12.60
C LYS A 151 3.67 10.67 -13.60
N PRO A 152 3.31 11.97 -13.49
CA PRO A 152 3.84 12.96 -12.56
C PRO A 152 3.17 12.91 -11.16
N ASN A 153 3.94 12.52 -10.13
CA ASN A 153 3.41 12.21 -8.79
C ASN A 153 3.71 13.27 -7.71
N LYS A 154 4.51 14.30 -8.03
CA LYS A 154 4.98 15.29 -7.03
C LYS A 154 3.84 16.02 -6.31
N VAL A 155 2.76 16.36 -7.01
CA VAL A 155 1.63 17.08 -6.40
C VAL A 155 0.92 16.20 -5.38
N GLU A 156 0.76 14.92 -5.71
CA GLU A 156 0.07 13.95 -4.87
C GLU A 156 0.90 13.57 -3.65
N LEU A 157 2.19 13.31 -3.81
CA LEU A 157 3.11 13.04 -2.71
C LEU A 157 3.18 14.19 -1.70
N ILE A 158 3.08 15.43 -2.19
CA ILE A 158 3.03 16.62 -1.32
C ILE A 158 1.66 16.71 -0.62
N ALA A 159 0.57 16.32 -1.27
CA ALA A 159 -0.77 16.32 -0.67
C ALA A 159 -0.92 15.24 0.42
N MET A 160 -0.09 14.19 0.41
CA MET A 160 -0.05 13.17 1.47
C MET A 160 0.56 13.66 2.80
N ASP A 161 1.18 14.86 2.81
CA ASP A 161 1.74 15.50 4.00
C ASP A 161 2.68 14.62 4.84
N LEU A 162 3.62 13.94 4.17
CA LEU A 162 4.58 13.06 4.84
C LEU A 162 5.45 13.84 5.84
N PRO A 163 5.69 13.30 7.06
CA PRO A 163 6.59 13.89 8.04
C PRO A 163 8.05 13.78 7.58
N MET A 164 8.83 14.81 7.85
CA MET A 164 10.25 14.90 7.50
C MET A 164 11.13 15.13 8.71
N VAL A 165 12.25 14.44 8.71
CA VAL A 165 13.34 14.52 9.69
C VAL A 165 14.46 15.42 9.13
N SER A 166 15.42 15.79 9.97
CA SER A 166 16.61 16.54 9.59
C SER A 166 17.33 15.97 8.35
N GLY A 167 17.63 16.88 7.41
CA GLY A 167 18.26 16.57 6.13
C GLY A 167 17.29 16.21 5.00
N ASP A 168 16.04 16.67 5.05
CA ASP A 168 14.97 16.37 4.08
C ASP A 168 14.77 14.87 3.86
N ARG A 169 14.78 14.13 4.97
CA ARG A 169 14.63 12.67 4.99
C ARG A 169 13.25 12.27 5.48
N ILE A 170 12.70 11.22 4.90
CA ILE A 170 11.40 10.65 5.24
C ILE A 170 11.61 9.21 5.67
N HIS A 171 10.91 8.79 6.72
CA HIS A 171 11.01 7.44 7.23
C HIS A 171 10.16 6.45 6.42
N CYS A 172 10.66 5.22 6.29
CA CYS A 172 10.01 4.11 5.59
C CYS A 172 8.56 3.88 6.03
N LEU A 173 8.33 3.79 7.34
CA LEU A 173 7.01 3.52 7.92
C LEU A 173 5.97 4.60 7.56
N ASP A 174 6.39 5.88 7.53
CA ASP A 174 5.48 6.97 7.19
C ASP A 174 5.07 6.94 5.71
N ILE A 175 6.00 6.55 4.82
CA ILE A 175 5.71 6.35 3.39
C ILE A 175 4.78 5.15 3.21
N LEU A 176 5.11 4.02 3.85
CA LEU A 176 4.32 2.79 3.77
C LEU A 176 2.89 3.04 4.25
N PHE A 177 2.73 3.70 5.39
CA PHE A 177 1.43 4.04 5.94
C PHE A 177 0.65 4.98 5.02
N ALA A 178 1.27 6.05 4.51
CA ALA A 178 0.59 6.99 3.62
C ALA A 178 0.12 6.34 2.32
N PHE A 179 0.91 5.44 1.74
CA PHE A 179 0.54 4.76 0.49
C PHE A 179 -0.54 3.71 0.74
N THR A 180 -0.47 2.99 1.87
CA THR A 180 -1.51 2.06 2.29
C THR A 180 -2.83 2.80 2.54
N LYS A 181 -2.79 3.93 3.26
CA LYS A 181 -3.96 4.80 3.50
C LYS A 181 -4.56 5.36 2.21
N ARG A 182 -3.74 5.67 1.20
CA ARG A 182 -4.22 6.09 -0.12
C ARG A 182 -5.01 4.97 -0.81
N VAL A 183 -4.55 3.72 -0.76
CA VAL A 183 -5.21 2.59 -1.44
C VAL A 183 -6.47 2.15 -0.70
N LEU A 184 -6.41 2.03 0.63
CA LEU A 184 -7.53 1.57 1.46
C LEU A 184 -8.57 2.65 1.77
N GLY A 185 -8.20 3.92 1.62
CA GLY A 185 -9.04 5.07 1.93
C GLY A 185 -8.91 5.56 3.39
N ASP A 186 -9.50 6.71 3.65
CA ASP A 186 -9.44 7.37 4.97
C ASP A 186 -10.55 6.84 5.88
N SER A 187 -10.31 5.69 6.50
CA SER A 187 -11.14 5.17 7.61
C SER A 187 -10.46 5.47 8.95
N GLY A 188 -11.24 5.73 10.00
CA GLY A 188 -10.70 5.92 11.35
C GLY A 188 -9.94 4.69 11.89
N GLU A 189 -10.18 3.51 11.29
CA GLU A 189 -9.48 2.27 11.60
C GLU A 189 -8.02 2.31 11.11
N MET A 190 -7.74 3.01 10.01
CA MET A 190 -6.37 3.20 9.49
C MET A 190 -5.48 3.97 10.46
N ASP A 191 -6.01 5.02 11.10
CA ASP A 191 -5.23 5.81 12.07
C ASP A 191 -4.91 4.99 13.34
N ALA A 192 -5.82 4.11 13.75
CA ALA A 192 -5.57 3.15 14.84
C ALA A 192 -4.53 2.08 14.44
N LEU A 193 -4.58 1.61 13.20
CA LEU A 193 -3.58 0.70 12.63
C LEU A 193 -2.20 1.35 12.59
N LYS A 194 -2.10 2.64 12.24
CA LYS A 194 -0.85 3.41 12.27
C LYS A 194 -0.18 3.31 13.64
N VAL A 195 -0.94 3.61 14.69
CA VAL A 195 -0.43 3.61 16.07
C VAL A 195 0.07 2.21 16.46
N GLN A 196 -0.64 1.15 16.06
CA GLN A 196 -0.19 -0.21 16.32
C GLN A 196 1.08 -0.59 15.54
N MET A 197 1.18 -0.17 14.27
CA MET A 197 2.38 -0.40 13.45
C MET A 197 3.58 0.36 14.03
N GLU A 198 3.40 1.63 14.40
CA GLU A 198 4.41 2.45 15.08
C GLU A 198 4.85 1.83 16.40
N GLU A 199 3.91 1.36 17.24
CA GLU A 199 4.23 0.75 18.53
C GLU A 199 5.04 -0.54 18.37
N LYS A 200 4.64 -1.42 17.45
CA LYS A 200 5.38 -2.66 17.15
C LYS A 200 6.77 -2.38 16.58
N PHE A 201 6.89 -1.36 15.74
CA PHE A 201 8.16 -0.98 15.13
C PHE A 201 9.13 -0.34 16.14
N MET A 202 8.60 0.54 17.00
CA MET A 202 9.36 1.18 18.08
C MET A 202 9.77 0.19 19.18
N ALA A 203 9.00 -0.89 19.38
CA ALA A 203 9.39 -1.99 20.26
C ALA A 203 10.56 -2.82 19.70
N ALA A 204 10.65 -2.93 18.37
CA ALA A 204 11.73 -3.67 17.69
C ALA A 204 13.02 -2.86 17.52
N ASN A 205 12.95 -1.52 17.52
CA ASN A 205 14.13 -0.65 17.38
C ASN A 205 14.16 0.46 18.48
N PRO A 206 14.82 0.22 19.63
CA PRO A 206 14.81 1.11 20.79
C PRO A 206 15.55 2.46 20.62
N SER A 207 16.16 2.72 19.46
CA SER A 207 17.01 3.90 19.23
C SER A 207 16.17 5.15 18.90
N LYS A 208 15.52 5.69 19.93
CA LYS A 208 14.56 6.82 19.93
C LYS A 208 15.12 8.19 19.45
N ASN A 209 16.35 8.27 18.94
CA ASN A 209 17.05 9.55 18.76
C ASN A 209 17.00 10.15 17.35
N SER A 210 16.36 9.50 16.37
CA SER A 210 16.30 9.98 14.97
C SER A 210 14.90 10.27 14.45
N TYR A 211 13.83 10.03 15.22
CA TYR A 211 12.47 10.05 14.68
C TYR A 211 11.67 11.34 14.93
N GLU A 212 12.18 12.32 15.67
CA GLU A 212 11.38 13.53 15.92
C GLU A 212 11.12 14.29 14.60
N PRO A 213 9.86 14.42 14.14
CA PRO A 213 9.55 15.14 12.92
C PRO A 213 9.86 16.61 13.13
N ILE A 214 10.71 17.18 12.28
CA ILE A 214 11.09 18.60 12.37
C ILE A 214 10.18 19.44 11.46
N SER A 215 9.73 18.88 10.34
CA SER A 215 8.91 19.56 9.33
C SER A 215 8.04 18.56 8.56
N THR A 216 7.17 19.04 7.68
CA THR A 216 6.37 18.21 6.77
C THR A 216 6.61 18.59 5.32
N THR A 217 6.33 17.68 4.39
CA THR A 217 6.49 17.92 2.95
C THR A 217 5.72 19.16 2.47
N LEU A 218 4.51 19.43 2.99
CA LEU A 218 3.76 20.65 2.71
C LEU A 218 4.49 21.90 3.22
N ARG A 219 5.00 21.86 4.45
CA ARG A 219 5.70 22.99 5.06
C ARG A 219 6.96 23.36 4.28
N HIS A 220 7.76 22.37 3.86
CA HIS A 220 8.96 22.64 3.07
C HIS A 220 8.64 23.27 1.70
N ARG A 221 7.59 22.80 1.01
CA ARG A 221 7.12 23.45 -0.23
C ARG A 221 6.71 24.91 0.00
N GLN A 222 6.02 25.19 1.10
CA GLN A 222 5.63 26.54 1.47
C GLN A 222 6.85 27.42 1.77
N GLU A 223 7.86 26.87 2.45
CA GLU A 223 9.12 27.55 2.74
C GLU A 223 9.90 27.87 1.45
N GLU A 224 10.03 26.93 0.51
CA GLU A 224 10.67 27.16 -0.80
C GLU A 224 9.94 28.22 -1.64
N ALA A 225 8.61 28.16 -1.68
CA ALA A 225 7.80 29.15 -2.37
C ALA A 225 7.99 30.54 -1.76
N SER A 226 7.97 30.62 -0.42
CA SER A 226 8.18 31.86 0.32
C SER A 226 9.59 32.43 0.08
N ALA A 227 10.61 31.57 0.12
CA ALA A 227 12.00 31.94 -0.15
C ALA A 227 12.15 32.54 -1.55
N THR A 228 11.50 31.95 -2.56
CA THR A 228 11.53 32.45 -3.94
C THR A 228 10.91 33.85 -4.06
N VAL A 229 9.78 34.10 -3.38
CA VAL A 229 9.12 35.41 -3.36
C VAL A 229 10.00 36.45 -2.68
N ILE A 230 10.57 36.14 -1.50
CA ILE A 230 11.46 37.04 -0.76
C ILE A 230 12.72 37.36 -1.58
N GLN A 231 13.37 36.34 -2.15
CA GLN A 231 14.56 36.53 -2.99
C GLN A 231 14.25 37.40 -4.21
N ARG A 232 13.10 37.19 -4.87
CA ARG A 232 12.67 38.00 -6.02
C ARG A 232 12.43 39.46 -5.62
N ALA A 233 11.73 39.69 -4.52
CA ALA A 233 11.48 41.02 -3.98
C ALA A 233 12.78 41.73 -3.59
N TYR A 234 13.70 41.04 -2.92
CA TYR A 234 14.99 41.58 -2.52
C TYR A 234 15.88 41.91 -3.72
N ARG A 235 15.99 41.01 -4.72
CA ARG A 235 16.73 41.27 -5.96
C ARG A 235 16.16 42.47 -6.73
N SER A 236 14.83 42.57 -6.83
CA SER A 236 14.16 43.72 -7.44
C SER A 236 14.45 45.02 -6.68
N HIS A 237 14.38 44.98 -5.35
CA HIS A 237 14.71 46.12 -4.51
C HIS A 237 16.17 46.57 -4.70
N LEU A 238 17.12 45.64 -4.72
CA LEU A 238 18.53 45.95 -4.95
C LEU A 238 18.75 46.57 -6.35
N LEU A 239 18.11 46.03 -7.39
CA LEU A 239 18.17 46.60 -8.74
C LEU A 239 17.62 48.03 -8.77
N LEU A 240 16.47 48.29 -8.13
CA LEU A 240 15.89 49.62 -8.07
C LEU A 240 16.82 50.62 -7.36
N ARG A 241 17.47 50.22 -6.26
CA ARG A 241 18.49 51.04 -5.57
C ARG A 241 19.68 51.34 -6.47
N CYS A 242 20.20 50.32 -7.17
CA CYS A 242 21.28 50.48 -8.15
C CYS A 242 20.91 51.47 -9.26
N VAL A 243 19.71 51.35 -9.84
CA VAL A 243 19.24 52.24 -10.92
C VAL A 243 19.09 53.67 -10.41
N LYS A 244 18.49 53.89 -9.23
CA LYS A 244 18.37 55.23 -8.62
C LYS A 244 19.73 55.88 -8.36
N GLN A 245 20.70 55.11 -7.88
CA GLN A 245 22.06 55.62 -7.68
C GLN A 245 22.75 55.94 -9.01
N ALA A 246 22.60 55.09 -10.02
CA ALA A 246 23.16 55.33 -11.35
C ALA A 246 22.52 56.54 -12.04
N SER A 247 21.19 56.72 -11.93
CA SER A 247 20.51 57.89 -12.46
C SER A 247 20.96 59.17 -11.75
N TYR A 248 21.12 59.13 -10.42
CA TYR A 248 21.66 60.26 -9.64
C TYR A 248 23.06 60.65 -10.13
N LEU A 249 23.98 59.69 -10.24
CA LEU A 249 25.35 59.94 -10.73
C LEU A 249 25.38 60.41 -12.19
N HIS A 250 24.48 59.91 -13.03
CA HIS A 250 24.37 60.35 -14.42
C HIS A 250 23.88 61.80 -14.52
N HIS A 251 22.82 62.17 -13.81
CA HIS A 251 22.30 63.54 -13.78
C HIS A 251 23.33 64.54 -13.26
N HIS A 252 24.10 64.16 -12.23
CA HIS A 252 25.17 65.00 -11.68
C HIS A 252 26.36 65.16 -12.66
N ARG A 253 26.56 64.21 -13.58
CA ARG A 253 27.62 64.28 -14.61
C ARG A 253 27.20 65.10 -15.82
N THR A 254 25.93 65.10 -16.19
CA THR A 254 25.42 65.75 -17.43
C THR A 254 24.88 67.17 -17.21
N CYS A 255 24.39 67.51 -16.02
CA CYS A 255 23.95 68.86 -15.68
C CYS A 255 24.94 69.50 -14.70
N SER A 256 25.68 70.51 -15.15
CA SER A 256 26.50 71.34 -14.27
C SER A 256 25.81 72.68 -13.99
N ILE A 257 25.75 72.99 -12.69
CA ILE A 257 25.54 74.28 -12.02
C ILE A 257 24.06 74.65 -11.77
N ASP A 258 23.74 74.62 -10.47
CA ASP A 258 22.61 75.27 -9.79
C ASP A 258 21.19 74.79 -10.10
N THR A 259 20.83 73.63 -9.55
CA THR A 259 19.59 73.40 -8.74
C THR A 259 19.40 71.91 -8.45
N LEU A 260 20.15 71.33 -7.49
CA LEU A 260 19.65 70.14 -6.81
C LEU A 260 20.32 69.93 -5.45
N ARG A 261 19.67 70.43 -4.40
CA ARG A 261 19.97 70.11 -3.01
C ARG A 261 19.38 68.74 -2.66
N ASP A 262 19.76 67.68 -3.39
CA ASP A 262 19.35 66.32 -3.06
C ASP A 262 20.58 65.46 -2.75
N ALA A 263 20.55 64.85 -1.57
CA ALA A 263 21.61 63.97 -1.11
C ALA A 263 21.61 62.67 -1.92
N ALA A 264 22.79 62.09 -2.15
CA ALA A 264 22.93 60.81 -2.83
C ALA A 264 21.99 59.75 -2.21
N PRO A 265 21.21 59.02 -3.03
CA PRO A 265 20.30 57.98 -2.55
C PRO A 265 21.01 56.89 -1.73
N GLU A 266 22.25 56.56 -2.12
CA GLU A 266 23.12 55.62 -1.44
C GLU A 266 24.41 56.31 -1.00
N LYS A 267 24.69 56.32 0.31
CA LYS A 267 25.89 56.96 0.89
C LYS A 267 26.97 55.96 1.29
N GLU A 268 26.60 54.73 1.65
CA GLU A 268 27.52 53.68 2.10
C GLU A 268 27.04 52.29 1.61
N GLY A 269 27.97 51.35 1.43
CA GLY A 269 27.71 49.97 1.04
C GLY A 269 28.17 49.58 -0.38
N LEU A 270 27.96 48.31 -0.74
CA LEU A 270 28.45 47.71 -2.00
C LEU A 270 27.91 48.40 -3.26
N ILE A 271 26.66 48.86 -3.24
CA ILE A 271 26.03 49.56 -4.37
C ILE A 271 26.69 50.93 -4.59
N ALA A 272 26.87 51.71 -3.52
CA ALA A 272 27.57 53.00 -3.58
C ALA A 272 29.03 52.83 -4.04
N SER A 273 29.74 51.82 -3.51
CA SER A 273 31.13 51.52 -3.89
C SER A 273 31.28 51.09 -5.35
N MET A 274 30.41 50.19 -5.85
CA MET A 274 30.45 49.73 -7.24
C MET A 274 30.07 50.84 -8.23
N MET A 275 29.04 51.63 -7.92
CA MET A 275 28.60 52.72 -8.80
C MET A 275 29.57 53.89 -8.80
N GLY A 276 30.15 54.26 -7.65
CA GLY A 276 31.24 55.26 -7.57
C GLY A 276 32.43 54.87 -8.44
N LYS A 277 32.93 53.62 -8.33
CA LYS A 277 34.04 53.14 -9.18
C LYS A 277 33.76 53.19 -10.69
N LYS A 278 32.51 52.98 -11.12
CA LYS A 278 32.13 53.03 -12.54
C LYS A 278 31.96 54.46 -13.06
N TYR A 279 31.50 55.39 -12.23
CA TYR A 279 31.19 56.76 -12.65
C TYR A 279 32.29 57.79 -12.32
N ASP A 280 33.19 57.53 -11.35
CA ASP A 280 34.34 58.39 -10.99
C ASP A 280 35.56 58.22 -11.91
N LYS A 281 35.61 57.19 -12.77
CA LYS A 281 36.71 57.02 -13.72
C LYS A 281 36.54 58.00 -14.89
N SER A 282 37.44 58.99 -14.99
CA SER A 282 37.55 59.90 -16.15
C SER A 282 37.97 59.12 -17.42
N PRO A 283 37.62 59.61 -18.63
CA PRO A 283 37.81 58.87 -19.88
C PRO A 283 39.23 59.02 -20.49
N ASP A 284 40.28 59.20 -19.69
CA ASP A 284 41.66 59.24 -20.20
C ASP A 284 42.54 58.20 -19.50
N LYS A 285 42.56 56.99 -20.08
CA LYS A 285 43.72 56.12 -20.33
C LYS A 285 43.24 54.71 -20.68
N SER A 286 43.66 54.25 -21.86
CA SER A 286 43.47 52.90 -22.37
C SER A 286 44.33 51.86 -21.63
N ASP A 287 43.69 50.72 -21.37
CA ASP A 287 44.10 49.32 -21.26
C ASP A 287 45.41 48.90 -20.58
N THR A 288 45.30 47.92 -19.66
CA THR A 288 45.88 46.55 -19.77
C THR A 288 45.35 45.67 -18.61
N LEU A 289 44.65 44.56 -18.94
CA LEU A 289 44.36 43.30 -18.21
C LEU A 289 43.93 43.34 -16.71
N SER A 290 43.04 42.52 -16.14
CA SER A 290 42.08 41.49 -16.54
C SER A 290 41.27 41.14 -15.27
N SER A 291 39.97 40.90 -15.38
CA SER A 291 39.24 39.86 -14.63
C SER A 291 37.82 39.79 -15.19
N VAL A 292 37.67 38.99 -16.23
CA VAL A 292 36.39 38.55 -16.77
C VAL A 292 35.75 37.59 -15.77
N SER A 293 34.54 37.92 -15.31
CA SER A 293 33.62 36.97 -14.69
C SER A 293 32.41 36.80 -15.60
N VAL A 294 32.38 35.69 -16.35
CA VAL A 294 31.14 35.15 -16.95
C VAL A 294 31.26 33.61 -17.02
N PRO A 295 30.13 32.88 -17.16
CA PRO A 295 29.49 32.04 -16.15
C PRO A 295 29.78 30.54 -16.39
N PRO A 296 29.31 29.60 -15.55
CA PRO A 296 29.43 28.19 -15.91
C PRO A 296 28.35 27.85 -16.95
N SER A 297 28.79 27.52 -18.16
CA SER A 297 28.01 26.74 -19.13
C SER A 297 28.71 25.42 -19.35
N TYR A 298 27.92 24.37 -19.23
CA TYR A 298 28.22 22.95 -19.37
C TYR A 298 28.71 22.65 -20.79
N ASP A 299 29.96 22.19 -20.93
CA ASP A 299 30.31 20.97 -21.67
C ASP A 299 31.82 20.80 -21.85
N SER A 300 32.26 19.54 -21.77
CA SER A 300 33.58 18.98 -22.10
C SER A 300 34.66 18.95 -21.01
N VAL A 301 34.61 17.90 -20.18
CA VAL A 301 35.83 17.23 -19.68
C VAL A 301 35.90 15.86 -20.35
N THR A 302 36.51 15.80 -21.53
CA THR A 302 37.24 14.61 -21.96
C THR A 302 38.61 15.02 -22.46
N ARG A 303 39.62 14.35 -21.88
CA ARG A 303 41.04 14.34 -22.20
C ARG A 303 41.82 15.62 -21.86
N ALA A 304 43.02 15.57 -21.31
CA ALA A 304 43.88 14.56 -20.67
C ALA A 304 45.25 15.26 -20.67
N SER A 305 46.01 15.19 -19.58
CA SER A 305 47.47 15.00 -19.64
C SER A 305 48.01 14.96 -18.21
N SER A 306 48.36 13.79 -17.66
CA SER A 306 49.68 13.15 -17.76
C SER A 306 50.79 13.85 -16.98
N GLY A 307 51.41 13.07 -16.09
CA GLY A 307 52.79 13.24 -15.58
C GLY A 307 52.81 13.49 -14.07
N ASN A 308 53.46 12.68 -13.22
CA ASN A 308 54.50 11.68 -13.42
C ASN A 308 54.55 10.77 -12.18
N LEU A 309 54.90 9.50 -12.34
CA LEU A 309 55.80 8.81 -11.39
C LEU A 309 56.46 7.63 -12.09
N MET A 310 57.74 7.47 -11.75
CA MET A 310 58.74 6.70 -12.49
C MET A 310 58.51 5.19 -12.46
N VAL A 311 59.00 4.57 -13.53
CA VAL A 311 59.11 3.15 -13.81
C VAL A 311 60.30 2.56 -13.06
N GLU A 312 60.09 1.43 -12.40
CA GLU A 312 61.13 0.41 -12.20
C GLU A 312 60.50 -0.94 -12.62
N ASN A 313 61.09 -1.54 -13.66
CA ASN A 313 60.67 -2.81 -14.26
C ASN A 313 61.32 -3.97 -13.52
N GLU A 314 60.56 -5.01 -13.23
CA GLU A 314 61.04 -6.40 -13.27
C GLU A 314 59.95 -7.30 -13.85
N GLU A 315 60.28 -7.99 -14.95
CA GLU A 315 59.53 -9.06 -15.59
C GLU A 315 59.43 -10.29 -14.67
N ILE A 316 58.39 -11.12 -14.83
CA ILE A 316 58.45 -12.60 -14.85
C ILE A 316 57.05 -13.18 -15.20
N THR A 317 56.99 -13.70 -16.44
CA THR A 317 56.19 -14.83 -16.95
C THR A 317 54.86 -15.24 -16.30
N GLY A 318 53.77 -15.06 -17.05
CA GLY A 318 52.54 -15.87 -16.91
C GLY A 318 52.60 -17.08 -17.82
N ASN A 319 52.73 -18.27 -17.22
CA ASN A 319 52.65 -19.55 -17.91
C ASN A 319 51.18 -19.99 -18.05
N GLN A 320 50.92 -20.64 -19.17
CA GLN A 320 49.63 -21.13 -19.65
C GLN A 320 49.43 -22.55 -19.12
N GLN A 321 48.33 -22.87 -18.41
CA GLN A 321 47.80 -24.23 -18.42
C GLN A 321 46.36 -24.38 -17.89
N SER A 322 45.58 -25.07 -18.70
CA SER A 322 44.35 -25.80 -18.38
C SER A 322 44.61 -26.98 -17.42
N SER A 323 43.60 -27.39 -16.66
CA SER A 323 43.08 -28.79 -16.66
C SER A 323 41.92 -28.98 -15.67
N ASP A 324 40.79 -29.42 -16.22
CA ASP A 324 39.90 -30.53 -15.83
C ASP A 324 39.80 -31.07 -14.38
N ALA A 325 38.53 -31.35 -14.05
CA ALA A 325 37.98 -32.53 -13.37
C ALA A 325 38.39 -32.88 -11.92
N LYS A 326 37.39 -32.80 -11.02
CA LYS A 326 36.83 -33.98 -10.34
C LYS A 326 35.42 -33.71 -9.81
#